data_AF-A0A937WX81-F1
#
_entry.id   AF-A0A937WX81-F1
#
_cell.length_a   1.000
_cell.length_b   1.000
_cell.length_c   1.000
_cell.angle_alpha   90.00
_cell.angle_beta   90.00
_cell.angle_gamma   90.00
#
_symmetry.space_group_name_H-M   'P 1'
#
loop_
_entity.id
_entity.type
_entity.pdbx_description
1 polymer ?
#
loop_
_entity_poly.entity_id
_entity_poly.type
_entity_poly.pdbx_seq_one_letter_code
_entity_poly.pdbx_strand_id
1 'polypeptide(L)'
;MEEPELGLHPDALDKLAELMKLASERTQLIVTTHSDFLVDAFIDDPETVVTFEKDGESSTAKRVNAVELGAWLDRYTLGEIRQSGHIGGNRY
;
A
#
# COMPACT_ATOMS: atom_id res chain seq x y z
N MET A 1 13.08 2.94 1.12
CA MET A 1 12.74 4.28 1.65
C MET A 1 11.77 4.07 2.77
N GLU A 2 12.04 4.68 3.92
CA GLU A 2 11.18 4.57 5.10
C GLU A 2 10.22 5.75 5.12
N GLU A 3 8.92 5.48 5.17
CA GLU A 3 7.81 6.45 5.34
C GLU A 3 8.00 7.78 4.59
N PRO A 4 8.11 7.77 3.24
CA PRO A 4 8.36 8.97 2.46
C PRO A 4 7.23 10.02 2.52
N GLU A 5 6.04 9.62 2.97
CA GLU A 5 4.92 10.51 3.24
C GLU A 5 5.10 11.41 4.47
N LEU A 6 6.04 11.07 5.37
CA LEU A 6 6.13 11.71 6.67
C LEU A 6 6.57 13.18 6.53
N GLY A 7 5.72 14.10 6.99
CA GLY A 7 5.97 15.53 6.92
C GLY A 7 5.60 16.19 5.58
N LEU A 8 4.99 15.45 4.65
CA LEU A 8 4.43 16.01 3.43
C LEU A 8 2.99 16.48 3.60
N HIS A 9 2.62 17.52 2.85
CA HIS A 9 1.22 17.94 2.73
C HIS A 9 0.42 16.89 1.93
N PRO A 10 -0.85 16.62 2.25
CA PRO A 10 -1.67 15.63 1.53
C PRO A 10 -1.65 15.79 0.00
N ASP A 11 -1.77 17.02 -0.49
CA ASP A 11 -1.73 17.34 -1.93
C ASP A 11 -0.41 16.93 -2.64
N ALA A 12 0.67 16.70 -1.90
CA ALA A 12 1.95 16.27 -2.47
C ALA A 12 2.05 14.74 -2.63
N LEU A 13 1.17 13.97 -1.98
CA LEU A 13 1.24 12.51 -1.97
C LEU A 13 0.95 11.90 -3.35
N ASP A 14 0.01 12.48 -4.11
CA ASP A 14 -0.27 12.05 -5.48
C ASP A 14 0.96 12.18 -6.36
N LYS A 15 1.62 13.34 -6.26
CA LYS A 15 2.84 13.62 -7.03
C LYS A 15 3.98 12.71 -6.61
N LEU A 16 4.11 12.43 -5.31
CA LEU A 16 5.10 11.49 -4.79
C LEU A 16 4.87 10.10 -5.39
N ALA A 17 3.63 9.60 -5.41
CA ALA A 17 3.29 8.30 -5.96
C ALA A 17 3.60 8.21 -7.46
N GLU A 18 3.26 9.23 -8.25
CA GLU A 18 3.63 9.32 -9.67
C GLU A 18 5.15 9.22 -9.87
N LEU A 19 5.92 10.00 -9.10
CA LEU A 19 7.38 9.99 -9.18
C LEU A 19 7.96 8.65 -8.77
N MET A 20 7.37 7.97 -7.79
CA MET A 20 7.76 6.62 -7.38
C MET A 20 7.49 5.61 -8.50
N LYS A 21 6.31 5.63 -9.14
CA LYS A 21 6.01 4.78 -10.30
C LYS A 21 7.04 5.00 -11.42
N LEU A 22 7.32 6.24 -11.79
CA LEU A 22 8.31 6.57 -12.83
C LEU A 22 9.74 6.14 -12.45
N ALA A 23 10.13 6.30 -11.19
CA ALA A 23 11.44 5.85 -10.73
C ALA A 23 11.55 4.31 -10.70
N SER A 24 10.44 3.60 -10.45
CA SER A 24 10.39 2.14 -10.42
C SER A 24 10.69 1.49 -11.79
N GLU A 25 10.43 2.19 -12.90
CA GLU A 25 10.74 1.72 -14.26
C GLU A 25 12.25 1.55 -14.51
N ARG A 26 13.08 2.26 -13.74
CA ARG A 26 14.54 2.29 -13.93
C ARG A 26 15.30 1.64 -12.77
N THR A 27 14.68 1.53 -11.59
CA THR A 27 15.31 0.96 -10.40
C THR A 27 14.28 0.32 -9.49
N GLN A 28 14.68 -0.71 -8.75
CA GLN A 28 13.78 -1.31 -7.76
C GLN A 28 13.59 -0.36 -6.56
N LEU A 29 12.33 -0.05 -6.25
CA LEU A 29 11.96 0.72 -5.07
C LEU A 29 11.26 -0.18 -4.06
N ILE A 30 11.76 -0.18 -2.83
CA ILE A 30 11.10 -0.80 -1.68
C ILE A 30 10.76 0.34 -0.71
N VAL A 31 9.48 0.52 -0.46
CA VAL A 31 8.95 1.61 0.35
C VAL A 31 8.07 1.05 1.46
N THR A 32 8.30 1.52 2.68
CA THR A 32 7.40 1.28 3.81
C THR A 32 6.51 2.51 3.99
N THR A 33 5.22 2.28 4.25
CA THR A 33 4.24 3.35 4.39
C THR A 33 3.16 2.94 5.38
N HIS A 34 2.62 3.92 6.10
CA HIS A 34 1.40 3.77 6.89
C HIS A 34 0.21 4.54 6.28
N SER A 35 0.45 5.28 5.19
CA SER A 35 -0.53 6.10 4.51
C SER A 35 -1.44 5.29 3.60
N ASP A 36 -2.73 5.24 3.93
CA ASP A 36 -3.75 4.64 3.07
C ASP A 36 -3.82 5.33 1.71
N PHE A 37 -3.57 6.63 1.67
CA PHE A 37 -3.54 7.40 0.43
C PHE A 37 -2.40 6.96 -0.50
N LEU A 38 -1.21 6.72 0.07
CA LEU A 38 -0.09 6.25 -0.74
C LEU A 38 -0.33 4.83 -1.24
N VAL A 39 -0.95 3.97 -0.41
CA VAL A 39 -1.38 2.62 -0.82
C VAL A 39 -2.43 2.69 -1.94
N ASP A 40 -3.40 3.60 -1.85
CA ASP A 40 -4.44 3.83 -2.86
C ASP A 40 -3.87 4.20 -4.23
N ALA A 41 -2.78 4.96 -4.25
CA ALA A 41 -2.13 5.32 -5.49
C ALA A 41 -1.58 4.11 -6.28
N PHE A 42 -1.50 2.92 -5.67
CA PHE A 42 -1.09 1.66 -6.32
C PHE A 42 -2.24 0.72 -6.66
N ILE A 43 -3.49 1.21 -6.68
CA ILE A 43 -4.67 0.40 -7.02
C ILE A 43 -4.59 -0.27 -8.41
N ASP A 44 -3.88 0.34 -9.36
CA ASP A 44 -3.69 -0.20 -10.71
C ASP A 44 -2.85 -1.49 -10.73
N ASP A 45 -2.01 -1.69 -9.71
CA ASP A 45 -1.16 -2.87 -9.54
C ASP A 45 -1.13 -3.30 -8.06
N PRO A 46 -2.22 -3.92 -7.56
CA PRO A 46 -2.37 -4.26 -6.15
C PRO A 46 -1.28 -5.20 -5.66
N GLU A 47 -0.74 -6.05 -6.53
CA GLU A 47 0.24 -7.07 -6.18
C GLU A 47 1.60 -6.46 -5.79
N THR A 48 1.81 -5.16 -6.03
CA THR A 48 2.97 -4.41 -5.52
C THR A 48 2.92 -4.20 -4.01
N VAL A 49 1.73 -4.26 -3.42
CA VAL A 49 1.51 -4.04 -1.99
C VAL A 49 1.77 -5.32 -1.20
N VAL A 50 2.59 -5.20 -0.16
CA VAL A 50 2.86 -6.27 0.81
C VAL A 50 2.50 -5.73 2.18
N THR A 51 1.57 -6.40 2.85
CA THR A 51 1.16 -6.08 4.21
C THR A 51 1.97 -6.92 5.20
N PHE A 52 2.26 -6.33 6.35
CA PHE A 52 2.94 -7.00 7.45
C PHE A 52 2.00 -7.05 8.64
N GLU A 53 1.80 -8.25 9.20
CA GLU A 53 0.99 -8.48 10.38
C GLU A 53 1.78 -9.18 11.47
N LYS A 54 1.48 -8.87 12.72
CA LYS A 54 2.09 -9.53 13.87
C LYS A 54 1.22 -10.72 14.29
N ASP A 55 1.80 -11.91 14.24
CA ASP A 55 1.19 -13.13 14.75
C ASP A 55 2.00 -13.63 15.96
N GLY A 56 1.51 -13.29 17.16
CA GLY A 56 2.21 -13.56 18.42
C GLY A 56 3.59 -12.90 18.49
N GLU A 57 4.64 -13.73 18.51
CA GLU A 57 6.05 -13.30 18.52
C GLU A 57 6.66 -13.16 17.11
N SER A 58 5.90 -13.47 16.06
CA SER A 58 6.37 -13.46 14.67
C SER A 58 5.69 -12.36 13.84
N SER A 59 6.28 -12.03 12.69
CA SER A 59 5.67 -11.15 11.70
C SER A 59 5.54 -11.89 10.39
N THR A 60 4.34 -11.85 9.81
CA THR A 60 4.03 -12.48 8.54
C THR A 60 3.84 -11.40 7.49
N ALA A 61 4.53 -11.56 6.36
CA ALA A 61 4.37 -10.72 5.19
C ALA A 61 3.39 -11.39 4.22
N LYS A 62 2.32 -10.69 3.83
CA LYS A 62 1.34 -11.16 2.85
C LYS A 62 1.30 -10.21 1.68
N ARG A 63 1.48 -10.74 0.47
CA ARG A 63 1.26 -9.97 -0.76
C ARG A 63 -0.23 -9.87 -1.02
N VAL A 64 -0.68 -8.68 -1.41
CA VAL A 64 -2.06 -8.43 -1.83
C VAL A 64 -2.33 -9.23 -3.10
N ASN A 65 -3.44 -9.96 -3.13
CA ASN A 65 -3.84 -10.78 -4.26
C ASN A 65 -5.00 -10.10 -5.00
N ALA A 66 -4.72 -9.56 -6.18
CA ALA A 66 -5.72 -8.84 -6.99
C ALA A 66 -6.93 -9.72 -7.37
N VAL A 67 -6.72 -11.04 -7.58
CA VAL A 67 -7.78 -11.98 -7.94
C VAL A 67 -8.75 -12.19 -6.76
N GLU A 68 -8.22 -12.35 -5.55
CA GLU A 68 -9.03 -12.46 -4.33
C GLU A 68 -9.81 -11.17 -4.03
N LEU A 69 -9.26 -10.03 -4.45
CA LEU A 69 -9.82 -8.70 -4.20
C LEU A 69 -10.75 -8.20 -5.31
N GLY A 70 -10.95 -8.94 -6.41
CA GLY A 70 -11.68 -8.45 -7.58
C GLY A 70 -13.01 -7.77 -7.25
N ALA A 71 -13.87 -8.42 -6.44
CA ALA A 71 -15.17 -7.86 -6.06
C ALA A 71 -15.12 -6.67 -5.07
N TRP A 72 -13.96 -6.45 -4.44
CA TRP A 72 -13.68 -5.33 -3.53
C TRP A 72 -13.12 -4.14 -4.30
N LEU A 73 -12.20 -4.37 -5.24
CA LEU A 73 -11.60 -3.34 -6.09
C LEU A 73 -12.64 -2.61 -6.96
N ASP A 74 -13.78 -3.24 -7.25
CA ASP A 74 -14.90 -2.61 -7.97
C ASP A 74 -15.61 -1.52 -7.15
N ARG A 75 -15.45 -1.51 -5.82
CA ARG A 75 -16.28 -0.70 -4.90
C ARG A 75 -15.50 0.08 -3.86
N TYR A 76 -14.24 -0.26 -3.65
CA TYR A 76 -13.42 0.28 -2.56
C TYR A 76 -12.00 0.55 -3.03
N THR A 77 -11.35 1.54 -2.40
CA THR A 77 -9.92 1.78 -2.58
C THR A 77 -9.08 0.78 -1.78
N LEU A 78 -7.78 0.64 -2.09
CA LEU A 78 -6.91 -0.29 -1.37
C LEU A 78 -6.76 0.06 0.12
N GLY A 79 -6.73 1.34 0.43
CA GLY A 79 -6.72 1.92 1.76
C GLY A 79 -8.00 1.62 2.52
N GLU A 80 -9.17 1.72 1.89
CA GLU A 80 -10.44 1.28 2.51
C GLU A 80 -10.45 -0.23 2.78
N ILE A 81 -9.97 -1.03 1.82
CA ILE A 81 -9.83 -2.48 1.97
C ILE A 81 -8.84 -2.80 3.12
N ARG A 82 -7.74 -2.06 3.23
CA ARG A 82 -6.77 -2.16 4.33
C ARG A 82 -7.42 -1.86 5.67
N GLN A 83 -8.08 -0.71 5.80
CA GLN A 83 -8.76 -0.30 7.02
C GLN A 83 -9.82 -1.32 7.45
N SER A 84 -10.52 -1.95 6.50
CA SER A 84 -11.48 -3.03 6.79
C SER A 84 -10.84 -4.33 7.31
N GLY A 85 -9.51 -4.45 7.22
CA GLY A 85 -8.73 -5.62 7.62
C GLY A 85 -8.65 -6.73 6.57
N HIS A 86 -9.26 -6.55 5.39
CA HIS A 86 -9.32 -7.61 4.37
C HIS A 86 -7.96 -8.00 3.80
N ILE A 87 -7.06 -7.03 3.64
CA ILE A 87 -5.67 -7.26 3.19
C ILE A 87 -4.65 -7.26 4.34
N GLY A 88 -5.12 -7.03 5.56
CA GLY A 88 -4.29 -6.98 6.75
C GLY A 88 -3.42 -5.73 6.89
N GLY A 89 -2.53 -5.72 7.89
CA GLY A 89 -1.64 -4.59 8.17
C GLY A 89 -2.33 -3.43 8.92
N ASN A 90 -3.39 -3.74 9.66
CA ASN A 90 -4.09 -2.80 10.54
C ASN A 90 -3.29 -2.53 11.81
N ARG A 91 -3.43 -1.31 12.35
CA ARG A 91 -2.88 -0.96 13.68
C ARG A 91 -3.77 -1.60 14.75
N TYR A 92 -3.15 -2.32 15.69
CA TYR A 92 -3.78 -2.83 16.92
C TYR A 92 -4.26 -1.68 17.81
#